data_AF-A0A2S6Z2C1-F1
#
_entry.id   AF-A0A2S6Z2C1-F1
#
_cell.length_a   1.000
_cell.length_b   1.000
_cell.length_c   1.000
_cell.angle_alpha   90.00
_cell.angle_beta   90.00
_cell.angle_gamma   90.00
#
_symmetry.space_group_name_H-M   'P 1'
#
loop_
_entity.id
_entity.type
_entity.pdbx_description
1 polymer ?
#
loop_
_entity_poly.entity_id
_entity_poly.type
_entity_poly.pdbx_seq_one_letter_code
_entity_poly.pdbx_strand_id
1 'polypeptide(L)'
;MDRITIARRVALALTTLCVLACGQGLSAQNMRSATGKATSKYIPPARQPYNSMARDTTPFNCEQYRAHPHPGMVRYCQGIENMTLRNEAHRQGRPAPSDSIIALPGLGTAEAKQLGYACVGGQAMKRLHNGWEQVSAAAGGWQRCQDG
;
A
#
# COMPACT_ATOMS: atom_id res chain seq x y z
N MET A 1 0.61 -61.67 17.70
CA MET A 1 -0.04 -60.36 17.49
C MET A 1 0.12 -59.98 16.02
N ASP A 2 -0.97 -59.96 15.26
CA ASP A 2 -0.96 -59.78 13.82
C ASP A 2 -0.50 -58.38 13.38
N ARG A 3 0.33 -58.32 12.33
CA ARG A 3 0.79 -57.08 11.67
C ARG A 3 -0.37 -56.16 11.27
N ILE A 4 -1.51 -56.75 10.93
CA ILE A 4 -2.75 -56.05 10.54
C ILE A 4 -3.30 -55.22 11.72
N THR A 5 -3.22 -55.76 12.93
CA THR A 5 -3.72 -55.10 14.15
C THR A 5 -2.84 -53.92 14.54
N ILE A 6 -1.54 -54.00 14.28
CA ILE A 6 -0.57 -52.91 14.50
C ILE A 6 -0.83 -51.76 13.51
N ALA A 7 -0.99 -52.08 12.22
CA ALA A 7 -1.24 -51.08 11.18
C ALA A 7 -2.53 -50.29 11.43
N ARG A 8 -3.62 -50.97 11.83
CA ARG A 8 -4.89 -50.30 12.19
C ARG A 8 -4.76 -49.37 13.39
N ARG A 9 -4.00 -49.77 14.43
CA ARG A 9 -3.78 -48.94 15.62
C ARG A 9 -2.96 -47.69 15.29
N VAL A 10 -1.95 -47.81 14.44
CA VAL A 10 -1.14 -46.68 13.98
C VAL A 10 -1.97 -45.70 13.15
N ALA A 11 -2.81 -46.19 12.24
CA ALA A 11 -3.70 -45.34 11.45
C ALA A 11 -4.74 -44.59 12.31
N LEU A 12 -5.30 -45.27 13.33
CA LEU A 12 -6.21 -44.65 14.30
C LEU A 12 -5.51 -43.59 15.17
N ALA A 13 -4.27 -43.84 15.57
CA ALA A 13 -3.48 -42.87 16.35
C ALA A 13 -3.08 -41.63 15.52
N LEU A 14 -2.74 -41.82 14.25
CA LEU A 14 -2.40 -40.71 13.34
C LEU A 14 -3.63 -39.84 13.02
N THR A 15 -4.79 -40.46 12.84
CA THR A 15 -6.03 -39.72 12.57
C THR A 15 -6.49 -38.91 13.79
N THR A 16 -6.39 -39.45 15.00
CA THR A 16 -6.71 -38.69 16.22
C THR A 16 -5.73 -37.54 16.47
N LEU A 17 -4.44 -37.70 16.17
CA LEU A 17 -3.46 -36.60 16.26
C LEU A 17 -3.75 -35.47 15.27
N CYS A 18 -4.10 -35.79 14.01
CA CYS A 18 -4.45 -34.77 13.01
C CYS A 18 -5.70 -33.97 13.43
N VAL A 19 -6.71 -34.61 14.00
CA VAL A 19 -7.92 -33.91 14.47
C VAL A 19 -7.61 -32.99 15.65
N LEU A 20 -6.72 -33.39 16.57
CA LEU A 20 -6.29 -32.52 17.68
C LEU A 20 -5.49 -31.31 17.19
N ALA A 21 -4.63 -31.47 16.18
CA ALA A 21 -3.82 -30.37 15.63
C ALA A 21 -4.67 -29.30 14.92
N CYS A 22 -5.75 -29.70 14.24
CA CYS A 22 -6.68 -28.77 13.59
C CYS A 22 -7.62 -28.04 14.57
N GLY A 23 -7.71 -28.48 15.84
CA GLY A 23 -8.58 -27.90 16.86
C GLY A 23 -8.03 -26.66 17.56
N GLN A 24 -6.81 -26.22 17.25
CA GLN A 24 -6.25 -24.98 17.76
C GLN A 24 -6.88 -23.80 17.03
N GLY A 25 -8.10 -23.45 17.47
CA GLY A 25 -8.80 -22.26 17.02
C GLY A 25 -7.90 -21.04 17.14
N LEU A 26 -7.76 -20.32 16.03
CA LEU A 26 -7.20 -18.98 15.95
C LEU A 26 -7.62 -18.19 17.19
N SER A 27 -6.64 -17.65 17.93
CA SER A 27 -6.89 -16.57 18.88
C SER A 27 -7.32 -15.34 18.08
N ALA A 28 -8.60 -15.33 17.68
CA ALA A 28 -9.26 -14.14 17.18
C ALA A 28 -9.17 -13.10 18.30
N GLN A 29 -8.26 -12.15 18.13
CA GLN A 29 -8.17 -10.98 18.99
C GLN A 29 -9.48 -10.22 18.83
N ASN A 30 -10.42 -10.42 19.75
CA ASN A 30 -11.63 -9.65 19.81
C ASN A 30 -11.24 -8.20 20.14
N MET A 31 -11.12 -7.36 19.12
CA MET A 31 -11.02 -5.90 19.29
C MET A 31 -12.29 -5.41 19.98
N ARG A 32 -12.22 -5.13 21.28
CA ARG A 32 -13.27 -4.42 21.99
C ARG A 32 -13.19 -2.95 21.60
N SER A 33 -14.14 -2.48 20.79
CA SER A 33 -14.32 -1.04 20.58
C SER A 33 -14.71 -0.39 21.91
N ALA A 34 -14.02 0.69 22.28
CA ALA A 34 -14.34 1.46 23.48
C ALA A 34 -15.71 2.13 23.31
N THR A 35 -16.73 1.61 24.01
CA THR A 35 -18.05 2.24 24.11
C THR A 35 -18.04 3.21 25.28
N GLY A 36 -17.76 4.48 24.99
CA GLY A 36 -17.93 5.61 25.91
C GLY A 36 -18.57 6.78 25.18
N LYS A 37 -19.20 7.72 25.88
CA LYS A 37 -19.64 8.99 25.28
C LYS A 37 -18.44 9.62 24.59
N ALA A 38 -18.53 9.81 23.27
CA ALA A 38 -17.49 10.47 22.49
C ALA A 38 -17.38 11.92 22.97
N THR A 39 -16.49 12.16 23.94
CA THR A 39 -15.95 13.50 24.12
C THR A 39 -15.13 13.76 22.87
N SER A 40 -15.74 14.40 21.87
CA SER A 40 -15.04 14.88 20.68
C SER A 40 -14.11 16.01 21.12
N LYS A 41 -13.01 15.63 21.77
CA LYS A 41 -11.89 16.51 22.01
C LYS A 41 -11.27 16.67 20.63
N TYR A 42 -11.31 17.87 20.08
CA TYR A 42 -10.62 18.17 18.84
C TYR A 42 -9.15 17.75 18.98
N ILE A 43 -8.77 16.68 18.29
CA ILE A 43 -7.38 16.26 18.17
C ILE A 43 -6.86 17.01 16.95
N PRO A 44 -5.92 17.96 17.12
CA PRO A 44 -5.32 18.62 15.96
C PRO A 44 -4.72 17.54 15.06
N PRO A 45 -4.88 17.64 13.73
CA PRO A 45 -4.33 16.66 12.82
C PRO A 45 -2.82 16.57 13.05
N ALA A 46 -2.30 15.35 13.22
CA ALA A 46 -0.87 15.12 13.25
C ALA A 46 -0.25 15.72 11.98
N ARG A 47 0.89 16.40 12.14
CA ARG A 47 1.60 16.99 11.00
C ARG A 47 1.91 15.86 10.02
N GLN A 48 1.40 15.98 8.79
CA GLN A 48 1.63 14.94 7.78
C GLN A 48 3.14 14.81 7.55
N PRO A 49 3.67 13.57 7.48
CA PRO A 49 5.08 13.37 7.18
C PRO A 49 5.41 13.97 5.81
N TYR A 50 6.65 14.44 5.67
CA TYR A 50 7.16 14.93 4.38
C TYR A 50 6.91 13.87 3.31
N ASN A 51 6.32 14.29 2.19
CA ASN A 51 6.04 13.42 1.06
C ASN A 51 6.92 13.84 -0.10
N SER A 52 7.94 13.05 -0.41
CA SER A 52 8.91 13.28 -1.49
C SER A 52 8.36 13.00 -2.89
N MET A 53 7.05 12.78 -3.04
CA MET A 53 6.49 12.21 -4.28
C MET A 53 5.43 13.08 -4.92
N ALA A 54 5.08 14.21 -4.30
CA ALA A 54 4.23 15.21 -4.93
C ALA A 54 5.01 15.98 -5.99
N ARG A 55 4.30 16.58 -6.95
CA ARG A 55 4.86 17.24 -8.14
C ARG A 55 6.06 18.14 -7.84
N ASP A 56 5.97 18.96 -6.79
CA ASP A 56 7.00 19.95 -6.44
C ASP A 56 7.92 19.52 -5.29
N THR A 57 7.65 18.37 -4.68
CA THR A 57 8.44 17.84 -3.55
C THR A 57 9.31 16.66 -3.96
N THR A 58 9.33 16.32 -5.25
CA THR A 58 10.23 15.30 -5.76
C THR A 58 11.70 15.73 -5.59
N PRO A 59 12.61 14.83 -5.18
CA PRO A 59 13.99 15.20 -4.87
C PRO A 59 14.74 15.84 -6.05
N PHE A 60 14.43 15.43 -7.29
CA PHE A 60 15.17 15.87 -8.48
C PHE A 60 14.32 16.68 -9.46
N ASN A 61 12.99 16.74 -9.31
CA ASN A 61 12.09 17.54 -10.15
C ASN A 61 12.42 17.41 -11.64
N CYS A 62 12.45 16.17 -12.14
CA CYS A 62 13.02 15.83 -13.45
C CYS A 62 12.38 16.55 -14.65
N GLU A 63 11.20 17.14 -14.47
CA GLU A 63 10.53 17.99 -15.45
C GLU A 63 11.39 19.20 -15.87
N GLN A 64 12.28 19.68 -14.99
CA GLN A 64 13.22 20.75 -15.32
C GLN A 64 14.15 20.41 -16.50
N TYR A 65 14.39 19.12 -16.75
CA TYR A 65 15.24 18.66 -17.83
C TYR A 65 14.50 18.44 -19.16
N ARG A 66 13.20 18.77 -19.26
CA ARG A 66 12.46 18.63 -20.54
C ARG A 66 13.04 19.46 -21.68
N ALA A 67 13.57 20.65 -21.37
CA ALA A 67 14.22 21.51 -22.35
C ALA A 67 15.70 21.18 -22.60
N HIS A 68 16.22 20.12 -21.95
CA HIS A 68 17.63 19.78 -22.05
C HIS A 68 17.96 19.27 -23.47
N PRO A 69 19.09 19.68 -24.09
CA PRO A 69 19.45 19.29 -25.46
C PRO A 69 19.54 17.78 -25.69
N HIS A 70 19.98 17.03 -24.68
CA HIS A 70 20.07 15.58 -24.74
C HIS A 70 18.73 14.90 -24.39
N PRO A 71 18.09 14.17 -25.32
CA PRO A 71 16.72 13.66 -25.16
C PRO A 71 16.58 12.61 -24.06
N GLY A 72 17.67 11.96 -23.67
CA GLY A 72 17.69 10.96 -22.60
C GLY A 72 17.73 11.52 -21.17
N MET A 73 17.92 12.84 -20.98
CA MET A 73 18.17 13.39 -19.64
C MET A 73 16.98 13.28 -18.70
N VAL A 74 15.76 13.49 -19.20
CA VAL A 74 14.54 13.33 -18.40
C VAL A 74 14.42 11.89 -17.90
N ARG A 75 14.61 10.91 -18.78
CA ARG A 75 14.56 9.48 -18.43
C ARG A 75 15.66 9.11 -17.43
N TYR A 76 16.87 9.62 -17.63
CA TYR A 76 17.98 9.39 -16.70
C TYR A 76 17.66 9.92 -15.31
N CYS A 77 17.21 11.17 -15.21
CA CYS A 77 16.78 11.77 -13.95
C CYS A 77 15.66 10.95 -13.29
N GLN A 78 14.63 10.57 -14.04
CA GLN A 78 13.52 9.75 -13.54
C GLN A 78 14.02 8.42 -12.98
N GLY A 79 15.02 7.79 -13.60
CA GLY A 79 15.64 6.57 -13.08
C GLY A 79 16.28 6.76 -11.70
N ILE A 80 17.05 7.84 -11.52
CA ILE A 80 17.69 8.18 -10.23
C ILE A 80 16.65 8.55 -9.17
N GLU A 81 15.61 9.29 -9.57
CA GLU A 81 14.52 9.68 -8.68
C GLU A 81 13.75 8.45 -8.18
N ASN A 82 13.38 7.56 -9.09
CA ASN A 82 12.66 6.34 -8.73
C ASN A 82 13.48 5.46 -7.76
N MET A 83 14.78 5.30 -8.01
CA MET A 83 15.69 4.61 -7.09
C MET A 83 15.70 5.26 -5.69
N THR A 84 15.77 6.59 -5.63
CA THR A 84 15.75 7.34 -4.37
C THR A 84 14.43 7.14 -3.62
N LEU A 85 13.29 7.23 -4.31
CA LEU A 85 11.97 7.05 -3.71
C LEU A 85 11.74 5.63 -3.21
N ARG A 86 12.22 4.61 -3.94
CA ARG A 86 12.16 3.21 -3.50
C ARG A 86 12.98 2.98 -2.24
N ASN A 87 14.19 3.55 -2.18
CA ASN A 87 15.05 3.46 -1.00
C ASN A 87 14.44 4.17 0.21
N GLU A 88 13.82 5.33 0.01
CA GLU A 88 13.11 6.05 1.06
C GLU A 88 11.92 5.23 1.58
N ALA A 89 11.07 4.71 0.69
CA ALA A 89 9.94 3.86 1.07
C ALA A 89 10.41 2.63 1.86
N HIS A 90 11.49 1.98 1.41
CA HIS A 90 12.07 0.84 2.11
C HIS A 90 12.56 1.20 3.52
N ARG A 91 13.27 2.33 3.68
CA ARG A 91 13.71 2.84 5.00
C ARG A 91 12.54 3.17 5.93
N GLN A 92 11.40 3.57 5.37
CA GLN A 92 10.17 3.84 6.11
C GLN A 92 9.32 2.57 6.36
N GLY A 93 9.76 1.39 5.89
CA GLY A 93 8.97 0.16 5.98
C GLY A 93 7.69 0.18 5.14
N ARG A 94 7.62 1.05 4.12
CA ARG A 94 6.48 1.22 3.23
C ARG A 94 6.68 0.42 1.93
N PRO A 95 5.60 -0.03 1.30
CA PRO A 95 5.68 -0.59 -0.05
C PRO A 95 6.32 0.41 -1.03
N ALA A 96 7.15 -0.10 -1.93
CA ALA A 96 7.84 0.72 -2.91
C ALA A 96 6.87 1.37 -3.91
N PRO A 97 7.11 2.62 -4.34
CA PRO A 97 6.43 3.20 -5.49
C PRO A 97 6.69 2.41 -6.75
N SER A 98 5.73 2.44 -7.67
CA SER A 98 5.94 2.03 -9.04
C SER A 98 6.74 3.06 -9.83
N ASP A 99 7.38 2.61 -10.90
CA ASP A 99 8.03 3.48 -11.89
C ASP A 99 7.02 4.10 -12.86
N SER A 100 5.78 3.58 -12.91
CA SER A 100 4.70 4.16 -13.71
C SER A 100 4.11 5.39 -13.03
N ILE A 101 3.92 6.46 -13.80
CA ILE A 101 3.27 7.69 -13.37
C ILE A 101 2.08 7.94 -14.30
N ILE A 102 0.88 8.11 -13.73
CA ILE A 102 -0.36 8.39 -14.48
C ILE A 102 -0.88 9.79 -14.19
N ALA A 103 -1.56 10.41 -15.13
CA ALA A 103 -2.28 11.65 -14.85
C ALA A 103 -3.59 11.34 -14.13
N LEU A 104 -3.82 11.96 -12.98
CA LEU A 104 -5.09 11.88 -12.25
C LEU A 104 -5.51 13.30 -11.83
N PRO A 105 -6.81 13.56 -11.60
CA PRO A 105 -7.24 14.84 -11.04
C PRO A 105 -6.90 14.94 -9.55
N GLY A 106 -6.70 16.15 -9.03
CA GLY A 106 -6.50 16.40 -7.61
C GLY A 106 -7.70 16.04 -6.75
N LEU A 107 -7.44 15.70 -5.49
CA LEU A 107 -8.51 15.41 -4.53
C LEU A 107 -9.42 16.63 -4.34
N GLY A 108 -10.72 16.43 -4.51
CA GLY A 108 -11.75 17.45 -4.27
C GLY A 108 -12.30 18.11 -5.53
N THR A 109 -11.66 17.92 -6.69
CA THR A 109 -12.19 18.41 -7.98
C THR A 109 -13.46 17.66 -8.39
N ALA A 110 -14.24 18.25 -9.30
CA ALA A 110 -15.46 17.61 -9.81
C ALA A 110 -15.13 16.33 -10.59
N GLU A 111 -14.04 16.36 -11.35
CA GLU A 111 -13.52 15.26 -12.15
C GLU A 111 -13.13 14.08 -11.24
N ALA A 112 -12.43 14.35 -10.14
CA ALA A 112 -12.06 13.30 -9.18
C ALA A 112 -13.29 12.63 -8.53
N LYS A 113 -14.34 13.41 -8.24
CA LYS A 113 -15.60 12.88 -7.70
C LYS A 113 -16.34 11.98 -8.69
N GLN A 114 -16.32 12.34 -9.97
CA GLN A 114 -16.97 11.58 -11.05
C GLN A 114 -16.19 10.33 -11.43
N LEU A 115 -14.85 10.44 -11.56
CA LEU A 115 -13.97 9.32 -11.88
C LEU A 115 -13.88 8.31 -10.73
N GLY A 116 -14.01 8.78 -9.48
CA GLY A 116 -13.73 7.95 -8.31
C GLY A 116 -12.24 7.65 -8.14
N TYR A 117 -11.37 8.43 -8.77
CA TYR A 117 -9.92 8.38 -8.62
C TYR A 117 -9.38 9.79 -8.40
N ALA A 118 -8.36 9.91 -7.56
CA ALA A 118 -7.71 11.19 -7.29
C ALA A 118 -6.20 11.00 -7.10
N CYS A 119 -5.42 12.02 -7.43
CA CYS A 119 -4.04 12.12 -7.01
C CYS A 119 -3.94 12.82 -5.66
N VAL A 120 -3.28 12.18 -4.71
CA VAL A 120 -3.07 12.72 -3.36
C VAL A 120 -1.58 12.68 -3.07
N GLY A 121 -0.91 13.83 -3.14
CA GLY A 121 0.53 13.92 -2.90
C GLY A 121 1.35 12.98 -3.78
N GLY A 122 0.99 12.84 -5.05
CA GLY A 122 1.66 11.94 -5.99
C GLY A 122 1.30 10.46 -5.87
N GLN A 123 0.31 10.11 -5.03
CA GLN A 123 -0.22 8.76 -4.89
C GLN A 123 -1.60 8.65 -5.53
N ALA A 124 -1.79 7.64 -6.39
CA ALA A 124 -3.09 7.37 -6.97
C ALA A 124 -4.00 6.71 -5.93
N MET A 125 -5.15 7.33 -5.70
CA MET A 125 -6.15 6.88 -4.73
C MET A 125 -7.46 6.57 -5.44
N LYS A 126 -8.06 5.43 -5.12
CA LYS A 126 -9.39 5.02 -5.57
C LYS A 126 -10.41 5.29 -4.47
N ARG A 127 -11.56 5.85 -4.83
CA ARG A 127 -12.65 6.13 -3.91
C ARG A 127 -13.35 4.82 -3.52
N LEU A 128 -13.54 4.65 -2.22
CA LEU A 128 -14.40 3.63 -1.62
C LEU A 128 -15.66 4.28 -1.05
N HIS A 129 -16.63 3.47 -0.62
CA HIS A 129 -17.89 3.99 -0.08
C HIS A 129 -17.69 4.85 1.20
N ASN A 130 -16.63 4.58 1.96
CA ASN A 130 -16.31 5.20 3.25
C ASN A 130 -14.87 5.73 3.32
N GLY A 131 -14.16 5.83 2.20
CA GLY A 131 -12.76 6.22 2.25
C GLY A 131 -12.06 6.17 0.91
N TRP A 132 -10.74 5.96 0.98
CA TRP A 132 -9.85 5.91 -0.16
C TRP A 132 -8.90 4.73 -0.02
N GLU A 133 -8.64 4.06 -1.13
CA GLU A 133 -7.70 2.95 -1.25
C GLU A 133 -6.52 3.38 -2.12
N GLN A 134 -5.31 3.00 -1.73
CA GLN A 134 -4.14 3.23 -2.57
C GLN A 134 -4.15 2.26 -3.75
N VAL A 135 -3.97 2.77 -4.97
CA VAL A 135 -4.00 1.96 -6.18
C VAL A 135 -2.67 1.21 -6.34
N SER A 136 -2.73 -0.09 -6.65
CA SER A 136 -1.55 -0.85 -7.06
C SER A 136 -1.25 -0.66 -8.54
N ALA A 137 0.03 -0.60 -8.90
CA ALA A 137 0.44 -0.53 -10.29
C ALA A 137 0.62 -1.93 -10.90
N ALA A 138 0.32 -2.08 -12.18
CA ALA A 138 0.59 -3.32 -12.91
C ALA A 138 2.09 -3.67 -12.94
N ALA A 139 2.97 -2.66 -12.93
CA ALA A 139 4.42 -2.84 -12.83
C ALA A 139 4.91 -3.18 -11.41
N GLY A 140 4.00 -3.38 -10.45
CA GLY A 140 4.31 -3.61 -9.06
C GLY A 140 4.46 -2.32 -8.25
N GLY A 141 4.35 -2.45 -6.93
CA GLY A 141 4.29 -1.31 -6.02
C GLY A 141 2.95 -0.57 -6.09
N TRP A 142 2.88 0.56 -5.42
CA TRP A 142 1.72 1.45 -5.51
C TRP A 142 1.87 2.44 -6.68
N GLN A 143 0.75 2.78 -7.30
CA GLN A 143 0.68 3.61 -8.49
C GLN A 143 0.94 5.07 -8.16
N ARG A 144 1.96 5.66 -8.79
CA ARG A 144 2.22 7.10 -8.71
C ARG A 144 1.33 7.86 -9.66
N CYS A 145 1.06 9.11 -9.34
CA CYS A 145 0.35 10.03 -10.23
C CYS A 145 1.02 11.39 -10.32
N GLN A 146 0.79 12.05 -11.45
CA GLN A 146 1.03 13.47 -11.67
C GLN A 146 -0.33 14.16 -11.81
N ASP A 147 -0.32 15.45 -11.49
CA ASP A 147 -1.47 16.34 -11.35
C ASP A 147 -2.33 16.06 -10.11
N GLY A 148 -2.41 17.09 -9.28
CA GLY A 148 -3.16 17.18 -8.04
C GLY A 148 -3.08 18.60 -7.53
#